data_AF-A0A1M7N5U2-F1
#
_entry.id   AF-A0A1M7N5U2-F1
#
_cell.length_a   1.000
_cell.length_b   1.000
_cell.length_c   1.000
_cell.angle_alpha   90.00
_cell.angle_beta   90.00
_cell.angle_gamma   90.00
#
_symmetry.space_group_name_H-M   'P 1'
#
loop_
_entity.id
_entity.type
_entity.pdbx_description
1 polymer ?
#
loop_
_entity_poly.entity_id
_entity_poly.type
_entity_poly.pdbx_seq_one_letter_code
_entity_poly.pdbx_strand_id
1 'polypeptide(L)'
;MLDQSNPTEIRLGIISQSDKGYFTKLMDNVSESNYEMLLSSIWEVNHFENRKRLFEIVIYNSNEFTETVTIAIKYMLNNSLSMTGDKEEYYKQHLNFNRLFLNYLSSFRTFIDHSETTIKRKFGKTSDQADMFKKITNGLFDEFFSYRFLCKLRNYSQHCGLPIDEIEISATKQADETFIGKGKIEFDCQKLLSEYKEWGPVKKDLIEKSKISIFPILDELHTALMKFWNAINQLYTTDLLKAVEFIELKAGHLKADDCKVCLFTDIRNNENGTLEYFTSHQIPFDVIATLEFK
;
A
#
# COMPACT_ATOMS: atom_id res chain seq x y z
N MET A 1 5.46 -15.80 22.59
CA MET A 1 5.74 -16.05 24.01
C MET A 1 6.44 -14.81 24.51
N LEU A 2 5.70 -13.93 25.18
CA LEU A 2 6.26 -12.75 25.84
C LEU A 2 6.65 -13.19 27.25
N ASP A 3 7.86 -12.85 27.66
CA ASP A 3 8.39 -13.07 28.99
C ASP A 3 7.51 -12.30 29.99
N GLN A 4 6.86 -13.04 30.91
CA GLN A 4 5.87 -12.51 31.87
C GLN A 4 6.54 -12.15 33.19
N SER A 5 7.52 -11.24 33.17
CA SER A 5 7.88 -10.48 34.37
C SER A 5 7.25 -9.10 34.24
N ASN A 6 6.28 -8.80 35.11
CA ASN A 6 5.67 -7.46 35.15
C ASN A 6 6.77 -6.41 35.35
N PRO A 7 6.86 -5.37 34.50
CA PRO A 7 7.88 -4.33 34.66
C PRO A 7 7.66 -3.59 35.98
N THR A 8 8.69 -3.57 36.83
CA THR A 8 8.65 -3.04 38.20
C THR A 8 8.44 -1.52 38.24
N GLU A 9 8.84 -0.81 37.18
CA GLU A 9 8.64 0.62 37.00
C GLU A 9 8.32 0.93 35.54
N ILE A 10 7.27 1.73 35.30
CA ILE A 10 6.81 2.12 33.97
C ILE A 10 6.71 3.64 33.92
N ARG A 11 7.37 4.26 32.95
CA ARG A 11 7.44 5.72 32.84
C ARG A 11 7.06 6.20 31.45
N LEU A 12 6.34 7.30 31.35
CA LEU A 12 6.35 8.11 30.14
C LEU A 12 7.52 9.07 30.20
N GLY A 13 8.05 9.43 29.04
CA GLY A 13 9.13 10.38 28.95
C GLY A 13 9.41 10.78 27.52
N ILE A 14 10.54 11.47 27.34
CA ILE A 14 10.97 11.94 26.03
C ILE A 14 12.40 11.50 25.72
N ILE A 15 12.66 11.27 24.45
CA ILE A 15 13.98 11.13 23.87
C ILE A 15 14.18 12.32 22.92
N SER A 16 15.20 13.14 23.18
CA SER A 16 15.56 14.30 22.36
C SER A 16 16.99 14.16 21.83
N GLN A 17 17.28 14.81 20.72
CA GLN A 17 18.62 14.85 20.15
C GLN A 17 19.28 16.20 20.45
N SER A 18 20.57 16.17 20.78
CA SER A 18 21.40 17.36 21.00
C SER A 18 22.76 17.17 20.29
N ASP A 19 23.55 18.24 20.20
CA ASP A 19 24.91 18.22 19.65
C ASP A 19 25.84 17.22 20.37
N LYS A 20 25.48 16.80 21.58
CA LYS A 20 26.24 15.86 22.42
C LYS A 20 25.67 14.44 22.40
N GLY A 21 24.68 14.16 21.55
CA GLY A 21 24.00 12.87 21.44
C GLY A 21 22.55 12.92 21.93
N TYR A 22 21.99 11.73 22.22
CA TYR A 22 20.61 11.60 22.68
C TYR A 22 20.49 11.84 24.18
N PHE A 23 19.45 12.56 24.57
CA PHE A 23 19.07 12.79 25.96
C PHE A 23 17.72 12.15 26.23
N THR A 24 17.63 11.41 27.33
CA THR A 24 16.40 10.75 27.78
C THR A 24 15.94 11.38 29.09
N LYS A 25 14.64 11.70 29.17
CA LYS A 25 14.01 12.24 30.38
C LYS A 25 12.79 11.41 30.74
N LEU A 26 12.87 10.69 31.85
CA LEU A 26 11.73 10.00 32.46
C LEU A 26 10.87 11.02 33.21
N MET A 27 9.55 10.96 33.01
CA MET A 27 8.60 11.95 33.50
C MET A 27 7.50 11.26 34.31
N ASP A 28 6.37 10.96 33.71
CA ASP A 28 5.18 10.51 34.43
C ASP A 28 5.25 9.02 34.78
N ASN A 29 4.76 8.66 35.97
CA ASN A 29 4.56 7.25 36.33
C ASN A 29 3.30 6.72 35.65
N VAL A 30 3.38 5.50 35.11
CA VAL A 30 2.26 4.84 34.43
C VAL A 30 1.85 3.62 35.23
N SER A 31 0.56 3.48 35.54
CA SER A 31 0.05 2.24 36.14
C SER A 31 0.05 1.11 35.11
N GLU A 32 0.15 -0.13 35.59
CA GLU A 32 0.12 -1.34 34.73
C GLU A 32 -1.09 -1.37 33.78
N SER A 33 -2.29 -1.07 34.28
CA SER A 33 -3.49 -0.98 33.43
C SER A 33 -3.39 0.11 32.36
N ASN A 34 -2.85 1.30 32.68
CA ASN A 34 -2.65 2.35 31.67
C ASN A 34 -1.55 1.97 30.67
N TYR A 35 -0.53 1.23 31.11
CA TYR A 35 0.54 0.72 30.25
C TYR A 35 -0.01 -0.25 29.21
N GLU A 36 -0.78 -1.26 29.62
CA GLU A 36 -1.40 -2.22 28.70
C GLU A 36 -2.33 -1.53 27.70
N MET A 37 -3.13 -0.58 28.17
CA MET A 37 -4.00 0.20 27.29
C MET A 37 -3.21 1.09 26.32
N LEU A 38 -2.12 1.73 26.77
CA LEU A 38 -1.25 2.53 25.90
C LEU A 38 -0.59 1.65 24.83
N LEU A 39 -0.06 0.49 25.20
CA LEU A 39 0.51 -0.45 24.24
C LEU A 39 -0.52 -0.90 23.20
N SER A 40 -1.74 -1.24 23.63
CA SER A 40 -2.82 -1.61 22.73
C SER A 40 -3.18 -0.44 21.79
N SER A 41 -3.24 0.80 22.30
CA SER A 41 -3.55 1.97 21.47
C SER A 41 -2.42 2.28 20.47
N ILE A 42 -1.16 2.17 20.88
CA ILE A 42 0.00 2.32 19.99
C ILE A 42 -0.05 1.27 18.89
N TRP A 43 -0.38 0.02 19.25
CA TRP A 43 -0.55 -1.07 18.31
C TRP A 43 -1.62 -0.76 17.26
N GLU A 44 -2.78 -0.23 17.65
CA GLU A 44 -3.85 0.16 16.72
C GLU A 44 -3.41 1.22 15.71
N VAL A 45 -2.72 2.27 16.18
CA VAL A 45 -2.22 3.35 15.31
C VAL A 45 -1.16 2.82 14.34
N ASN A 46 -0.20 2.02 14.82
CA ASN A 46 0.82 1.41 13.96
C ASN A 46 0.20 0.43 12.95
N HIS A 47 -0.84 -0.30 13.34
CA HIS A 47 -1.57 -1.17 12.42
C HIS A 47 -2.31 -0.38 11.33
N PHE A 48 -2.87 0.78 11.66
CA PHE A 48 -3.38 1.70 10.64
C PHE A 48 -2.28 2.14 9.67
N GLU A 49 -1.13 2.59 10.20
CA GLU A 49 -0.02 3.04 9.37
C GLU A 49 0.47 1.94 8.41
N ASN A 50 0.63 0.71 8.90
CA ASN A 50 1.04 -0.41 8.09
C ASN A 50 0.05 -0.72 6.95
N ARG A 51 -1.26 -0.60 7.20
CA ARG A 51 -2.27 -0.72 6.14
C ARG A 51 -2.16 0.42 5.12
N LYS A 52 -1.92 1.65 5.59
CA LYS A 52 -1.71 2.83 4.73
C LYS A 52 -0.50 2.64 3.82
N ARG A 53 0.63 2.17 4.37
CA ARG A 53 1.84 1.86 3.61
C ARG A 53 1.59 0.81 2.52
N LEU A 54 0.84 -0.25 2.81
CA LEU A 54 0.47 -1.25 1.80
C LEU A 54 -0.34 -0.63 0.66
N PHE A 55 -1.29 0.25 0.98
CA PHE A 55 -2.06 0.98 -0.03
C PHE A 55 -1.16 1.91 -0.86
N GLU A 56 -0.31 2.70 -0.21
CA GLU A 56 0.64 3.62 -0.85
C GLU A 56 1.60 2.89 -1.80
N ILE A 57 2.10 1.71 -1.44
CA ILE A 57 2.94 0.88 -2.33
C ILE A 57 2.20 0.55 -3.63
N VAL A 58 0.90 0.25 -3.58
CA VAL A 58 0.12 -0.02 -4.80
C VAL A 58 0.01 1.22 -5.68
N ILE A 59 -0.23 2.38 -5.05
CA ILE A 59 -0.33 3.66 -5.76
C ILE A 59 1.01 4.05 -6.38
N TYR A 60 2.11 3.95 -5.64
CA TYR A 60 3.44 4.26 -6.15
C TYR A 60 3.84 3.33 -7.30
N ASN A 61 3.57 2.03 -7.21
CA ASN A 61 3.84 1.12 -8.32
C ASN A 61 3.00 1.44 -9.58
N SER A 62 1.75 1.87 -9.40
CA SER A 62 0.87 2.29 -10.51
C SER A 62 1.41 3.56 -11.18
N ASN A 63 1.81 4.55 -10.37
CA ASN A 63 2.34 5.82 -10.86
C ASN A 63 3.67 5.62 -11.56
N GLU A 64 4.60 4.86 -10.96
CA GLU A 64 5.89 4.53 -11.57
C GLU A 64 5.71 3.85 -12.93
N PHE A 65 4.79 2.87 -13.02
CA PHE A 65 4.46 2.22 -14.28
C PHE A 65 3.93 3.23 -15.31
N THR A 66 2.94 4.03 -14.93
CA THR A 66 2.28 4.99 -15.82
C THR A 66 3.26 6.04 -16.35
N GLU A 67 4.03 6.66 -15.44
CA GLU A 67 5.03 7.66 -15.77
C GLU A 67 6.13 7.09 -16.67
N THR A 68 6.63 5.88 -16.35
CA THR A 68 7.65 5.20 -17.14
C THR A 68 7.15 4.93 -18.55
N VAL A 69 5.94 4.38 -18.70
CA VAL A 69 5.35 4.10 -20.01
C VAL A 69 5.16 5.39 -20.81
N THR A 70 4.61 6.44 -20.19
CA THR A 70 4.40 7.74 -20.86
C THR A 70 5.72 8.34 -21.35
N ILE A 71 6.75 8.36 -20.52
CA ILE A 71 8.07 8.91 -20.86
C ILE A 71 8.73 8.07 -21.97
N ALA A 72 8.72 6.75 -21.83
CA ALA A 72 9.34 5.83 -22.79
C ALA A 72 8.63 5.87 -24.16
N ILE A 73 7.30 5.89 -24.20
CA ILE A 73 6.55 6.04 -25.46
C ILE A 73 6.90 7.38 -26.12
N LYS A 74 6.92 8.48 -25.36
CA LYS A 74 7.30 9.79 -25.89
C LYS A 74 8.75 9.80 -26.42
N TYR A 75 9.66 9.14 -25.72
CA TYR A 75 11.05 8.99 -26.14
C TYR A 75 11.16 8.19 -27.45
N MET A 76 10.49 7.03 -27.54
CA MET A 76 10.48 6.20 -28.73
C MET A 76 9.88 6.94 -29.93
N LEU A 77 8.81 7.73 -29.73
CA LEU A 77 8.21 8.55 -30.78
C LEU A 77 9.13 9.64 -31.31
N ASN A 78 9.90 10.29 -30.44
CA ASN A 78 10.75 11.41 -30.82
C ASN A 78 12.11 10.99 -31.39
N ASN A 79 12.61 9.81 -31.02
CA ASN A 79 13.96 9.36 -31.37
C ASN A 79 13.98 8.19 -32.36
N SER A 80 12.82 7.65 -32.75
CA SER A 80 12.80 6.61 -33.78
C SER A 80 13.14 7.20 -35.15
N LEU A 81 14.33 6.87 -35.65
CA LEU A 81 14.76 7.14 -37.04
C LEU A 81 14.08 6.21 -38.07
N SER A 82 13.14 5.37 -37.61
CA SER A 82 12.54 4.28 -38.35
C SER A 82 11.02 4.24 -38.15
N MET A 83 10.25 4.04 -39.23
CA MET A 83 8.82 3.72 -39.10
C MET A 83 8.57 2.34 -38.48
N THR A 84 9.61 1.51 -38.35
CA THR A 84 9.55 0.14 -37.78
C THR A 84 10.16 0.03 -36.38
N GLY A 85 10.62 1.15 -35.81
CA GLY A 85 11.22 1.22 -34.47
C GLY A 85 12.69 0.77 -34.40
N ASP A 86 13.33 1.06 -33.27
CA ASP A 86 14.59 0.45 -32.84
C ASP A 86 14.27 -0.83 -32.06
N LYS A 87 14.71 -1.99 -32.56
CA LYS A 87 14.43 -3.30 -31.95
C LYS A 87 15.05 -3.45 -30.57
N GLU A 88 16.24 -2.88 -30.34
CA GLU A 88 16.91 -2.97 -29.06
C GLU A 88 16.18 -2.11 -28.03
N GLU A 89 15.79 -0.90 -28.41
CA GLU A 89 15.00 -0.01 -27.56
C GLU A 89 13.62 -0.59 -27.26
N TYR A 90 12.93 -1.13 -28.27
CA TYR A 90 11.65 -1.83 -28.09
C TYR A 90 11.78 -2.95 -27.06
N TYR A 91 12.80 -3.81 -27.19
CA TYR A 91 13.01 -4.91 -26.26
C TYR A 91 13.25 -4.42 -24.82
N LYS A 92 14.09 -3.39 -24.65
CA LYS A 92 14.35 -2.77 -23.33
C LYS A 92 13.08 -2.24 -22.69
N GLN A 93 12.27 -1.49 -23.44
CA GLN A 93 11.04 -0.91 -22.92
C GLN A 93 9.99 -1.99 -22.63
N HIS A 94 9.84 -2.97 -23.52
CA HIS A 94 8.94 -4.10 -23.31
C HIS A 94 9.27 -4.90 -22.05
N LEU A 95 10.55 -5.18 -21.81
CA LEU A 95 11.01 -5.85 -20.59
C LEU A 95 10.72 -4.99 -19.34
N ASN A 96 11.02 -3.70 -19.41
CA ASN A 96 10.84 -2.79 -18.28
C ASN A 96 9.35 -2.61 -17.92
N PHE A 97 8.49 -2.44 -18.92
CA PHE A 97 7.05 -2.32 -18.72
C PHE A 97 6.47 -3.56 -18.07
N ASN A 98 6.85 -4.76 -18.54
CA ASN A 98 6.41 -6.00 -17.93
C ASN A 98 6.91 -6.15 -16.48
N ARG A 99 8.17 -5.81 -16.19
CA ARG A 99 8.72 -5.83 -14.82
C ARG A 99 7.90 -4.94 -13.88
N LEU A 100 7.66 -3.69 -14.27
CA LEU A 100 6.90 -2.74 -13.47
C LEU A 100 5.42 -3.14 -13.33
N PHE A 101 4.80 -3.63 -14.40
CA PHE A 101 3.41 -4.06 -14.35
C PHE A 101 3.22 -5.32 -13.51
N LEU A 102 4.16 -6.28 -13.54
CA LEU A 102 4.19 -7.42 -12.63
C LEU A 102 4.32 -7.00 -11.16
N ASN A 103 5.16 -6.01 -10.87
CA ASN A 103 5.29 -5.44 -9.53
C ASN A 103 3.97 -4.80 -9.08
N TYR A 104 3.29 -4.07 -9.96
CA TYR A 104 1.99 -3.48 -9.69
C TYR A 104 0.91 -4.54 -9.42
N LEU A 105 0.77 -5.56 -10.30
CA LEU A 105 -0.17 -6.67 -10.10
C LEU A 105 0.08 -7.40 -8.78
N SER A 106 1.35 -7.57 -8.41
CA SER A 106 1.75 -8.24 -7.18
C SER A 106 1.43 -7.39 -5.95
N SER A 107 1.72 -6.10 -5.95
CA SER A 107 1.41 -5.21 -4.82
C SER A 107 -0.09 -5.04 -4.65
N PHE A 108 -0.85 -4.86 -5.74
CA PHE A 108 -2.31 -4.86 -5.74
C PHE A 108 -2.86 -6.08 -4.99
N ARG A 109 -2.43 -7.28 -5.39
CA ARG A 109 -2.91 -8.51 -4.77
C ARG A 109 -2.51 -8.62 -3.30
N THR A 110 -1.27 -8.25 -2.99
CA THR A 110 -0.73 -8.24 -1.63
C THR A 110 -1.57 -7.36 -0.71
N PHE A 111 -1.94 -6.16 -1.15
CA PHE A 111 -2.76 -5.25 -0.37
C PHE A 111 -4.13 -5.85 0.01
N ILE A 112 -4.81 -6.50 -0.94
CA ILE A 112 -6.11 -7.15 -0.68
C ILE A 112 -5.93 -8.35 0.28
N ASP A 113 -4.96 -9.24 0.02
CA ASP A 113 -4.75 -10.46 0.81
C ASP A 113 -4.29 -10.15 2.25
N HIS A 114 -3.44 -9.14 2.42
CA HIS A 114 -3.04 -8.66 3.75
C HIS A 114 -4.20 -8.05 4.51
N SER A 115 -5.09 -7.31 3.84
CA SER A 115 -6.29 -6.76 4.45
C SER A 115 -7.21 -7.87 4.97
N GLU A 116 -7.45 -8.91 4.16
CA GLU A 116 -8.23 -10.09 4.58
C GLU A 116 -7.60 -10.78 5.80
N THR A 117 -6.30 -11.03 5.73
CA THR A 117 -5.54 -11.70 6.80
C THR A 117 -5.60 -10.90 8.09
N THR A 118 -5.45 -9.58 8.01
CA THR A 118 -5.48 -8.68 9.17
C THR A 118 -6.86 -8.67 9.82
N ILE A 119 -7.93 -8.56 9.02
CA ILE A 119 -9.31 -8.59 9.52
C ILE A 119 -9.61 -9.91 10.23
N LYS A 120 -9.27 -11.05 9.60
CA LYS A 120 -9.51 -12.37 10.17
C LYS A 120 -8.71 -12.63 11.44
N ARG A 121 -7.50 -12.07 11.55
CA ARG A 121 -6.66 -12.17 12.75
C ARG A 121 -7.17 -11.30 13.89
N LYS A 122 -7.61 -10.07 13.60
CA LYS A 122 -8.07 -9.12 14.62
C LYS A 122 -9.48 -9.45 15.13
N PHE A 123 -10.43 -9.62 14.22
CA PHE A 123 -11.85 -9.76 14.57
C PHE A 123 -12.33 -11.21 14.61
N GLY A 124 -11.58 -12.13 14.01
CA GLY A 124 -11.96 -13.54 13.85
C GLY A 124 -12.47 -13.87 12.45
N LYS A 125 -12.49 -15.16 12.10
CA LYS A 125 -12.88 -15.64 10.76
C LYS A 125 -14.39 -15.58 10.49
N THR A 126 -15.20 -15.55 11.55
CA THR A 126 -16.67 -15.58 11.51
C THR A 126 -17.26 -14.29 12.08
N SER A 127 -16.50 -13.20 12.05
CA SER A 127 -16.95 -11.90 12.57
C SER A 127 -17.71 -11.11 11.51
N ASP A 128 -18.52 -10.16 11.95
CA ASP A 128 -19.22 -9.23 11.07
C ASP A 128 -18.25 -8.47 10.16
N GLN A 129 -17.05 -8.13 10.64
CA GLN A 129 -16.01 -7.47 9.83
C GLN A 129 -15.46 -8.38 8.73
N ALA A 130 -15.28 -9.68 9.01
CA ALA A 130 -14.85 -10.65 8.01
C ALA A 130 -15.93 -10.86 6.93
N ASP A 131 -17.20 -10.88 7.32
CA ASP A 131 -18.32 -10.94 6.38
C ASP A 131 -18.44 -9.63 5.58
N MET A 132 -18.23 -8.47 6.21
CA MET A 132 -18.22 -7.18 5.53
C MET A 132 -17.09 -7.09 4.50
N PHE A 133 -15.89 -7.57 4.84
CA PHE A 133 -14.77 -7.67 3.90
C PHE A 133 -15.16 -8.45 2.65
N LYS A 134 -15.77 -9.63 2.82
CA LYS A 134 -16.22 -10.47 1.70
C LYS A 134 -17.25 -9.75 0.85
N LYS A 135 -18.21 -9.04 1.47
CA LYS A 135 -19.20 -8.23 0.75
C LYS A 135 -18.53 -7.11 -0.04
N ILE A 136 -17.54 -6.42 0.54
CA ILE A 136 -16.78 -5.35 -0.13
C ILE A 136 -16.05 -5.92 -1.35
N THR A 137 -15.27 -7.00 -1.19
CA THR A 137 -14.51 -7.57 -2.32
C THR A 137 -15.39 -8.15 -3.42
N ASN A 138 -16.53 -8.76 -3.06
CA ASN A 138 -17.50 -9.23 -4.05
C ASN A 138 -18.13 -8.06 -4.81
N GLY A 139 -18.53 -7.00 -4.09
CA GLY A 139 -19.07 -5.79 -4.71
C GLY A 139 -18.07 -5.16 -5.69
N LEU A 140 -16.79 -5.08 -5.33
CA LEU A 140 -15.75 -4.58 -6.23
C LEU A 140 -15.57 -5.47 -7.47
N PHE A 141 -15.65 -6.79 -7.30
CA PHE A 141 -15.55 -7.75 -8.39
C PHE A 141 -16.70 -7.59 -9.40
N ASP A 142 -17.91 -7.39 -8.89
CA ASP A 142 -19.11 -7.23 -9.72
C ASP A 142 -19.14 -5.84 -10.40
N GLU A 143 -18.74 -4.79 -9.69
CA GLU A 143 -18.84 -3.40 -10.15
C GLU A 143 -17.71 -3.00 -11.12
N PHE A 144 -16.46 -3.37 -10.85
CA PHE A 144 -15.30 -2.87 -11.59
C PHE A 144 -14.69 -3.94 -12.49
N PHE A 145 -14.66 -3.67 -13.79
CA PHE A 145 -14.06 -4.61 -14.75
C PHE A 145 -12.57 -4.78 -14.51
N SER A 146 -11.84 -3.67 -14.35
CA SER A 146 -10.42 -3.67 -14.04
C SER A 146 -10.07 -4.54 -12.82
N TYR A 147 -10.85 -4.48 -11.75
CA TYR A 147 -10.60 -5.25 -10.53
C TYR A 147 -10.67 -6.76 -10.79
N ARG A 148 -11.78 -7.23 -11.39
CA ARG A 148 -11.93 -8.66 -11.70
C ARG A 148 -10.95 -9.13 -12.77
N PHE A 149 -10.72 -8.32 -13.79
CA PHE A 149 -9.78 -8.63 -14.88
C PHE A 149 -8.36 -8.73 -14.36
N LEU A 150 -7.84 -7.74 -13.64
CA LEU A 150 -6.47 -7.72 -13.17
C LEU A 150 -6.20 -8.78 -12.09
N CYS A 151 -7.21 -9.18 -11.30
CA CYS A 151 -7.10 -10.37 -10.44
C CYS A 151 -6.80 -11.64 -11.24
N LYS A 152 -7.46 -11.82 -12.39
CA LYS A 152 -7.24 -12.98 -13.27
C LYS A 152 -5.98 -12.84 -14.12
N LEU A 153 -5.68 -11.63 -14.58
CA LEU A 153 -4.46 -11.34 -15.34
C LEU A 153 -3.22 -11.62 -14.48
N ARG A 154 -3.22 -11.27 -13.19
CA ARG A 154 -2.14 -11.64 -12.27
C ARG A 154 -1.90 -13.15 -12.24
N ASN A 155 -2.95 -13.97 -12.19
CA ASN A 155 -2.80 -15.43 -12.21
C ASN A 155 -2.26 -15.93 -13.54
N TYR A 156 -2.76 -15.39 -14.66
CA TYR A 156 -2.18 -15.63 -15.98
C TYR A 156 -0.67 -15.31 -15.99
N SER A 157 -0.29 -14.15 -15.46
CA SER A 157 1.10 -13.69 -15.47
C SER A 157 2.05 -14.53 -14.62
N GLN A 158 1.52 -15.33 -13.69
CA GLN A 158 2.31 -16.23 -12.86
C GLN A 158 2.46 -17.63 -13.45
N HIS A 159 1.53 -18.05 -14.30
CA HIS A 159 1.43 -19.43 -14.76
C HIS A 159 1.66 -19.60 -16.26
N CYS A 160 1.47 -18.54 -17.05
CA CYS A 160 1.40 -18.62 -18.51
C CYS A 160 2.46 -17.75 -19.19
N GLY A 161 2.50 -16.44 -18.91
CA GLY A 161 3.32 -15.54 -19.70
C GLY A 161 3.43 -14.12 -19.15
N LEU A 162 4.04 -13.23 -19.93
CA LEU A 162 4.10 -11.81 -19.59
C LEU A 162 2.75 -11.13 -19.86
N PRO A 163 2.29 -10.20 -19.02
CA PRO A 163 0.99 -9.55 -19.18
C PRO A 163 0.93 -8.57 -20.36
N ILE A 164 2.02 -7.87 -20.67
CA ILE A 164 2.10 -6.94 -21.80
C ILE A 164 2.73 -7.70 -22.96
N ASP A 165 1.95 -7.89 -24.02
CA ASP A 165 2.34 -8.65 -25.22
C ASP A 165 3.03 -7.80 -26.28
N GLU A 166 2.50 -6.60 -26.53
CA GLU A 166 2.97 -5.72 -27.58
C GLU A 166 2.80 -4.25 -27.20
N ILE A 167 3.77 -3.44 -27.62
CA ILE A 167 3.68 -1.97 -27.55
C ILE A 167 3.45 -1.48 -28.98
N GLU A 168 2.24 -1.03 -29.29
CA GLU A 168 1.92 -0.52 -30.62
C GLU A 168 2.28 0.96 -30.70
N ILE A 169 3.16 1.30 -31.63
CA ILE A 169 3.54 2.67 -31.94
C ILE A 169 3.08 3.00 -33.36
N SER A 170 2.26 4.04 -33.49
CA SER A 170 1.73 4.52 -34.76
C SER A 170 2.06 5.99 -34.96
N ALA A 171 2.11 6.44 -36.22
CA ALA A 171 2.30 7.85 -36.56
C ALA A 171 1.24 8.27 -37.57
N THR A 172 0.55 9.38 -37.32
CA THR A 172 -0.44 9.96 -38.23
C THR A 172 0.14 11.19 -38.91
N LYS A 173 0.13 11.22 -40.25
CA LYS A 173 0.54 12.41 -41.02
C LYS A 173 -0.46 13.55 -40.80
N GLN A 174 0.04 14.73 -40.48
CA GLN A 174 -0.72 15.98 -40.38
C GLN A 174 -0.73 16.74 -41.71
N ALA A 175 -1.60 17.76 -41.80
CA ALA A 175 -1.76 18.59 -42.98
C ALA A 175 -0.51 19.39 -43.36
N ASP A 176 0.36 19.70 -42.38
CA ASP A 176 1.63 20.43 -42.55
C ASP A 176 2.82 19.51 -42.84
N GLU A 177 2.56 18.26 -43.22
CA GLU A 177 3.54 17.20 -43.45
C GLU A 177 4.33 16.74 -42.21
N THR A 178 3.97 17.21 -41.02
CA THR A 178 4.48 16.64 -39.77
C THR A 178 3.77 15.33 -39.44
N PHE A 179 4.34 14.53 -38.54
CA PHE A 179 3.72 13.30 -38.05
C PHE A 179 3.45 13.41 -36.54
N ILE A 180 2.25 13.04 -36.10
CA ILE A 180 1.93 12.86 -34.67
C ILE A 180 2.02 11.38 -34.34
N GLY A 181 2.98 11.04 -33.50
CA GLY A 181 3.11 9.73 -32.89
C GLY A 181 2.04 9.44 -31.83
N LYS A 182 1.53 8.21 -31.78
CA LYS A 182 0.71 7.66 -30.70
C LYS A 182 1.22 6.27 -30.34
N GLY A 183 1.56 6.07 -29.07
CA GLY A 183 1.79 4.74 -28.51
C GLY A 183 0.57 4.25 -27.75
N LYS A 184 0.28 2.96 -27.85
CA LYS A 184 -0.75 2.29 -27.05
C LYS A 184 -0.27 0.91 -26.60
N ILE A 185 -0.73 0.51 -25.43
CA ILE A 185 -0.55 -0.84 -24.90
C ILE A 185 -1.96 -1.42 -24.73
N GLU A 186 -2.22 -2.51 -25.45
CA GLU A 186 -3.51 -3.20 -25.47
C GLU A 186 -3.30 -4.68 -25.17
N PHE A 187 -4.19 -5.26 -24.37
CA PHE A 187 -4.27 -6.71 -24.18
C PHE A 187 -5.09 -7.33 -25.30
N ASP A 188 -4.54 -8.36 -25.96
CA ASP A 188 -5.28 -9.17 -26.92
C ASP A 188 -6.14 -10.20 -26.18
N CYS A 189 -7.46 -10.00 -26.18
CA CYS A 189 -8.37 -10.88 -25.46
C CYS A 189 -8.43 -12.28 -26.06
N GLN A 190 -8.27 -12.43 -27.38
CA GLN A 190 -8.28 -13.75 -28.02
C GLN A 190 -7.04 -14.56 -27.66
N LYS A 191 -5.87 -13.90 -27.62
CA LYS A 191 -4.63 -14.50 -27.16
C LYS A 191 -4.73 -14.92 -25.69
N LEU A 192 -5.17 -14.01 -24.81
CA LEU A 192 -5.37 -14.31 -23.39
C LEU A 192 -6.34 -15.51 -23.16
N LEU A 193 -7.41 -15.58 -23.95
CA LEU A 193 -8.38 -16.69 -23.91
C LEU A 193 -7.83 -18.02 -24.43
N SER A 194 -6.88 -17.99 -25.36
CA SER A 194 -6.27 -19.21 -25.92
C SER A 194 -5.18 -19.77 -24.99
N GLU A 195 -4.45 -18.90 -24.28
CA GLU A 195 -3.31 -19.28 -23.44
C GLU A 195 -3.68 -19.60 -21.99
N TYR A 196 -4.84 -19.13 -21.50
CA TYR A 196 -5.30 -19.41 -20.13
C TYR A 196 -6.79 -19.69 -20.05
N LYS A 197 -7.16 -20.66 -19.23
CA LYS A 197 -8.54 -21.19 -19.17
C LYS A 197 -9.31 -20.74 -17.93
N GLU A 198 -8.64 -20.33 -16.87
CA GLU A 198 -9.25 -20.07 -15.56
C GLU A 198 -9.71 -18.61 -15.36
N TRP A 199 -10.22 -18.00 -16.42
CA TRP A 199 -10.78 -16.64 -16.39
C TRP A 199 -12.08 -16.53 -15.58
N GLY A 200 -12.81 -17.64 -15.38
CA GLY A 200 -14.06 -17.63 -14.63
C GLY A 200 -15.07 -16.63 -15.22
N PRO A 201 -15.72 -15.79 -14.40
CA PRO A 201 -16.69 -14.78 -14.88
C PRO A 201 -16.11 -13.79 -15.92
N VAL A 202 -14.82 -13.46 -15.81
CA VAL A 202 -14.13 -12.50 -16.70
C VAL A 202 -14.10 -12.97 -18.15
N LYS A 203 -14.24 -14.29 -18.39
CA LYS A 203 -14.24 -14.86 -19.74
C LYS A 203 -15.26 -14.18 -20.66
N LYS A 204 -16.44 -13.85 -20.14
CA LYS A 204 -17.49 -13.19 -20.91
C LYS A 204 -17.05 -11.79 -21.36
N ASP A 205 -16.47 -11.02 -20.43
CA ASP A 205 -15.96 -9.68 -20.73
C ASP A 205 -14.87 -9.72 -21.83
N LEU A 206 -13.95 -10.70 -21.77
CA LEU A 206 -12.87 -10.83 -22.75
C LEU A 206 -13.39 -11.15 -24.16
N ILE A 207 -14.41 -12.03 -24.26
CA ILE A 207 -15.04 -12.36 -25.54
C ILE A 207 -15.67 -11.11 -26.15
N GLU A 208 -16.30 -10.27 -25.34
CA GLU A 208 -16.96 -9.05 -25.80
C GLU A 208 -15.96 -7.95 -26.18
N LYS A 209 -14.82 -7.84 -25.49
CA LYS A 209 -13.94 -6.66 -25.60
C LYS A 209 -12.89 -6.71 -26.71
N SER A 210 -12.54 -7.88 -27.27
CA SER A 210 -11.49 -8.08 -28.30
C SER A 210 -10.09 -7.51 -27.98
N LYS A 211 -9.95 -6.21 -27.73
CA LYS A 211 -8.76 -5.54 -27.20
C LYS A 211 -9.11 -4.68 -25.98
N ILE A 212 -8.20 -4.61 -25.00
CA ILE A 212 -8.36 -3.80 -23.79
C ILE A 212 -7.16 -2.87 -23.65
N SER A 213 -7.38 -1.56 -23.65
CA SER A 213 -6.32 -0.57 -23.39
C SER A 213 -5.94 -0.53 -21.91
N ILE A 214 -4.64 -0.42 -21.61
CA ILE A 214 -4.14 -0.50 -20.24
C ILE A 214 -4.53 0.72 -19.37
N PHE A 215 -4.47 1.94 -19.91
CA PHE A 215 -4.63 3.15 -19.10
C PHE A 215 -6.03 3.28 -18.48
N PRO A 216 -7.14 3.06 -19.23
CA PRO A 216 -8.48 3.06 -18.62
C PRO A 216 -8.64 2.00 -17.52
N ILE A 217 -7.95 0.86 -17.64
CA ILE A 217 -7.97 -0.21 -16.63
C ILE A 217 -7.23 0.23 -15.37
N LEU A 218 -6.11 0.95 -15.48
CA LEU A 218 -5.40 1.51 -14.34
C LEU A 218 -6.24 2.55 -13.60
N ASP A 219 -6.89 3.46 -14.34
CA ASP A 219 -7.76 4.50 -13.76
C ASP A 219 -8.98 3.90 -13.05
N GLU A 220 -9.64 2.92 -13.68
CA GLU A 220 -10.75 2.20 -13.08
C GLU A 220 -10.29 1.42 -11.83
N LEU A 221 -9.13 0.76 -11.88
CA LEU A 221 -8.60 0.03 -10.72
C LEU A 221 -8.23 0.99 -9.59
N HIS A 222 -7.65 2.15 -9.87
CA HIS A 222 -7.38 3.18 -8.86
C HIS A 222 -8.66 3.57 -8.12
N THR A 223 -9.75 3.79 -8.86
CA THR A 223 -11.07 4.08 -8.29
C THR A 223 -11.58 2.95 -7.39
N ALA A 224 -11.47 1.70 -7.86
CA ALA A 224 -11.84 0.52 -7.07
C ALA A 224 -11.01 0.38 -5.78
N LEU A 225 -9.71 0.67 -5.85
CA LEU A 225 -8.80 0.60 -4.71
C LEU A 225 -9.01 1.72 -3.70
N MET A 226 -9.34 2.93 -4.13
CA MET A 226 -9.77 4.01 -3.24
C MET A 226 -11.06 3.63 -2.51
N LYS A 227 -12.04 3.06 -3.22
CA LYS A 227 -13.29 2.56 -2.63
C LYS A 227 -13.02 1.45 -1.60
N PHE A 228 -12.14 0.50 -1.95
CA PHE A 228 -11.70 -0.55 -1.03
C PHE A 228 -11.02 0.03 0.21
N TRP A 229 -10.02 0.90 0.04
CA TRP A 229 -9.26 1.54 1.12
C TRP A 229 -10.19 2.23 2.12
N ASN A 230 -11.13 3.04 1.62
CA ASN A 230 -12.10 3.73 2.45
C ASN A 230 -13.01 2.75 3.21
N ALA A 231 -13.57 1.75 2.51
CA ALA A 231 -14.47 0.76 3.11
C ALA A 231 -13.77 -0.11 4.17
N ILE A 232 -12.52 -0.51 3.94
CA ILE A 232 -11.75 -1.28 4.92
C ILE A 232 -11.43 -0.44 6.14
N ASN A 233 -11.02 0.82 5.98
CA ASN A 233 -10.69 1.67 7.14
C ASN A 233 -11.90 1.98 8.01
N GLN A 234 -13.10 2.08 7.43
CA GLN A 234 -14.34 2.22 8.19
C GLN A 234 -14.56 1.08 9.20
N LEU A 235 -14.06 -0.13 8.92
CA LEU A 235 -14.16 -1.27 9.85
C LEU A 235 -13.31 -1.07 11.12
N TYR A 236 -12.32 -0.18 11.09
CA TYR A 236 -11.38 0.08 12.18
C TYR A 236 -11.56 1.45 12.83
N THR A 237 -12.39 2.34 12.26
CA THR A 237 -12.49 3.75 12.68
C THR A 237 -12.78 3.90 14.17
N THR A 238 -13.71 3.11 14.71
CA THR A 238 -14.08 3.20 16.14
C THR A 238 -12.91 2.85 17.07
N ASP A 239 -12.17 1.78 16.77
CA ASP A 239 -11.03 1.37 17.60
C ASP A 239 -9.88 2.36 17.49
N LEU A 240 -9.63 2.86 16.28
CA LEU A 240 -8.58 3.84 16.01
C LEU A 240 -8.85 5.17 16.74
N LEU A 241 -10.08 5.67 16.70
CA LEU A 241 -10.46 6.90 17.40
C LEU A 241 -10.26 6.77 18.92
N LYS A 242 -10.74 5.67 19.51
CA LYS A 242 -10.53 5.39 20.94
C LYS A 242 -9.05 5.31 21.29
N ALA A 243 -8.25 4.67 20.45
CA ALA A 243 -6.81 4.56 20.65
C ALA A 243 -6.12 5.93 20.65
N VAL A 244 -6.46 6.78 19.67
CA VAL A 244 -5.91 8.14 19.54
C VAL A 244 -6.33 9.02 20.71
N GLU A 245 -7.62 9.03 21.07
CA GLU A 245 -8.13 9.77 22.22
C GLU A 245 -7.42 9.38 23.52
N PHE A 246 -7.19 8.08 23.73
CA PHE A 246 -6.49 7.60 24.90
C PHE A 246 -5.01 8.00 24.92
N ILE A 247 -4.33 7.94 23.77
CA ILE A 247 -2.94 8.37 23.64
C ILE A 247 -2.82 9.88 23.94
N GLU A 248 -3.65 10.71 23.33
CA GLU A 248 -3.63 12.16 23.54
C GLU A 248 -3.95 12.51 25.00
N LEU A 249 -4.91 11.82 25.63
CA LEU A 249 -5.23 12.01 27.05
C LEU A 249 -4.04 11.70 27.98
N LYS A 250 -3.24 10.68 27.66
CA LYS A 250 -2.19 10.17 28.56
C LYS A 250 -0.80 10.74 28.29
N ALA A 251 -0.49 11.08 27.04
CA ALA A 251 0.85 11.46 26.62
C ALA A 251 0.88 12.75 25.78
N GLY A 252 -0.28 13.34 25.46
CA GLY A 252 -0.36 14.51 24.58
C GLY A 252 0.33 15.75 25.13
N HIS A 253 0.36 15.92 26.46
CA HIS A 253 1.06 17.04 27.12
C HIS A 253 2.59 16.97 27.01
N LEU A 254 3.14 15.83 26.58
CA LEU A 254 4.59 15.62 26.42
C LEU A 254 5.08 15.94 25.00
N LYS A 255 4.17 16.24 24.06
CA LYS A 255 4.51 16.55 22.66
C LYS A 255 5.36 17.81 22.58
N ALA A 256 6.48 17.72 21.89
CA ALA A 256 7.30 18.86 21.48
C ALA A 256 7.95 18.57 20.11
N ASP A 257 8.32 19.62 19.39
CA ASP A 257 8.83 19.52 18.02
C ASP A 257 10.20 18.81 17.93
N ASP A 258 10.98 18.85 19.00
CA ASP A 258 12.36 18.37 19.09
C ASP A 258 12.51 17.09 19.93
N CYS A 259 11.40 16.38 20.18
CA CYS A 259 11.41 15.18 21.00
C CYS A 259 10.53 14.04 20.43
N LYS A 260 10.86 12.82 20.87
CA LYS A 260 10.02 11.64 20.70
C LYS A 260 9.48 11.24 22.06
N VAL A 261 8.15 11.20 22.18
CA VAL A 261 7.49 10.71 23.39
C VAL A 261 7.54 9.19 23.39
N CYS A 262 7.97 8.60 24.50
CA CYS A 262 8.18 7.17 24.65
C CYS A 262 7.62 6.65 25.97
N LEU A 263 7.19 5.40 25.95
CA LEU A 263 6.87 4.59 27.11
C LEU A 263 8.09 3.74 27.45
N PHE A 264 8.59 3.84 28.68
CA PHE A 264 9.82 3.21 29.16
C PHE A 264 9.51 2.10 30.16
N THR A 265 10.18 0.98 30.00
CA THR A 265 10.10 -0.21 30.85
C THR A 265 11.50 -0.78 31.12
N ASP A 266 11.60 -1.79 31.98
CA ASP A 266 12.86 -2.45 32.36
C ASP A 266 13.95 -1.47 32.81
N ILE A 267 13.56 -0.42 33.52
CA ILE A 267 14.42 0.70 33.89
C ILE A 267 15.43 0.23 34.94
N ARG A 268 16.73 0.39 34.64
CA ARG A 268 17.84 0.09 35.55
C ARG A 268 18.76 1.29 35.64
N ASN A 269 19.15 1.62 36.87
CA ASN A 269 20.11 2.66 37.16
C ASN A 269 21.42 2.01 37.64
N ASN A 270 22.55 2.64 37.32
CA ASN A 270 23.82 2.24 37.89
C ASN A 270 23.91 2.61 39.39
N GLU A 271 25.00 2.19 40.04
CA GLU A 271 25.26 2.48 41.46
C GLU A 271 25.26 3.99 41.80
N ASN A 272 25.54 4.84 40.81
CA ASN A 272 25.56 6.29 40.94
C ASN A 272 24.20 6.95 40.66
N GLY A 273 23.15 6.16 40.42
CA GLY A 273 21.78 6.62 40.18
C GLY A 273 21.51 7.14 38.77
N THR A 274 22.46 7.03 37.83
CA THR A 274 22.23 7.39 36.43
C THR A 274 21.64 6.22 35.65
N LEU A 275 20.73 6.52 34.73
CA LEU A 275 20.06 5.54 33.88
C LEU A 275 21.08 4.72 33.07
N GLU A 276 21.10 3.41 33.29
CA GLU A 276 22.01 2.46 32.63
C GLU A 276 21.31 1.71 31.50
N TYR A 277 20.06 1.28 31.73
CA TYR A 277 19.31 0.47 30.78
C TYR A 277 17.81 0.73 30.86
N PHE A 278 17.14 0.64 29.71
CA PHE A 278 15.69 0.65 29.59
C PHE A 278 15.27 0.03 28.24
N THR A 279 14.02 -0.41 28.17
CA THR A 279 13.30 -0.68 26.92
C THR A 279 12.34 0.48 26.65
N SER A 280 12.08 0.77 25.37
CA SER A 280 11.17 1.87 25.01
C SER A 280 10.25 1.55 23.84
N HIS A 281 9.03 2.06 23.92
CA HIS A 281 8.03 2.08 22.86
C HIS A 281 7.68 3.52 22.51
N GLN A 282 7.99 3.94 21.29
CA GLN A 282 7.66 5.28 20.83
C GLN A 282 6.14 5.44 20.66
N ILE A 283 5.61 6.57 21.14
CA ILE A 283 4.24 7.00 20.88
C ILE A 283 4.17 7.57 19.45
N PRO A 284 3.30 7.05 18.57
CA PRO A 284 3.30 7.38 17.14
C PRO A 284 2.57 8.71 16.83
N PHE A 285 2.97 9.81 17.48
CA PHE A 285 2.35 11.13 17.28
C PHE A 285 2.50 11.68 15.87
N ASP A 286 3.56 11.29 15.17
CA ASP A 286 3.78 11.57 13.75
C ASP A 286 2.70 10.92 12.89
N VAL A 287 2.34 9.67 13.16
CA VAL A 287 1.23 9.00 12.46
C VAL A 287 -0.10 9.67 12.81
N ILE A 288 -0.36 9.94 14.10
CA ILE A 288 -1.58 10.58 14.57
C ILE A 288 -1.81 11.93 13.87
N ALA A 289 -0.76 12.73 13.68
CA ALA A 289 -0.85 14.02 13.00
C ALA A 289 -1.27 13.89 11.52
N THR A 290 -1.07 12.74 10.88
CA THR A 290 -1.49 12.48 9.49
C THR A 290 -2.90 11.91 9.36
N LEU A 291 -3.57 11.62 10.49
CA LEU A 291 -4.94 11.11 10.47
C LEU A 291 -5.89 12.25 10.14
N GLU A 292 -6.39 12.27 8.90
CA GLU A 292 -7.49 13.14 8.52
C GLU A 292 -8.80 12.58 9.09
N PHE A 293 -9.10 12.92 10.34
CA PHE A 293 -10.45 12.75 10.88
C PHE A 293 -11.33 13.92 10.40
N LYS A 294 -11.69 13.92 9.12
CA LYS A 294 -12.68 14.84 8.54
C LYS A 294 -13.88 14.07 8.01
#